data_AF-A0A352Y3J5-F1
#
_entry.id   AF-A0A352Y3J5-F1
#
_cell.length_a   1.000
_cell.length_b   1.000
_cell.length_c   1.000
_cell.angle_alpha   90.00
_cell.angle_beta   90.00
_cell.angle_gamma   90.00
#
_symmetry.space_group_name_H-M   'P 1'
#
loop_
_entity.id
_entity.type
_entity.pdbx_description
1 polymer ?
#
loop_
_entity_poly.entity_id
_entity_poly.type
_entity_poly.pdbx_seq_one_letter_code
_entity_poly.pdbx_strand_id
1 'polypeptide(L)'
;MEYTPFEPQGHIITSDPYFALMANDDGEGFVHCGDGVLVVPLTADGQVLMAVEHSAAFRRDVLIVAGGATEPGEALEETANRELQEELGWRA
;
A
#
# COMPACT_ATOMS: atom_id res chain seq x y z
N MET A 1 10.95 -13.68 -3.24
CA MET A 1 11.29 -12.81 -4.39
C MET A 1 12.11 -11.67 -3.81
N GLU A 2 13.28 -11.32 -4.36
CA GLU A 2 14.02 -10.17 -3.83
C GLU A 2 13.30 -8.89 -4.25
N TYR A 3 12.81 -8.15 -3.27
CA TYR A 3 12.17 -6.85 -3.48
C TYR A 3 13.22 -5.75 -3.55
N THR A 4 13.05 -4.81 -4.46
CA THR A 4 13.87 -3.60 -4.54
C THR A 4 12.93 -2.40 -4.45
N PRO A 5 13.11 -1.51 -3.46
CA PRO A 5 12.30 -0.30 -3.34
C PRO A 5 12.27 0.52 -4.61
N PHE A 6 11.12 1.14 -4.90
CA PHE A 6 11.00 2.00 -6.07
C PHE A 6 11.57 3.38 -5.79
N GLU A 7 12.58 3.77 -6.57
CA GLU A 7 13.16 5.11 -6.54
C GLU A 7 12.53 5.97 -7.66
N PRO A 8 11.69 6.97 -7.35
CA PRO A 8 11.06 7.80 -8.36
C PRO A 8 12.08 8.68 -9.08
N GLN A 9 11.99 8.76 -10.42
CA GLN A 9 12.83 9.62 -11.25
C GLN A 9 12.10 10.93 -11.56
N GLY A 10 12.78 12.06 -11.37
CA GLY A 10 12.25 13.40 -11.65
C GLY A 10 12.51 14.38 -10.50
N HIS A 11 11.70 15.45 -10.42
CA HIS A 11 11.78 16.45 -9.36
C HIS A 11 10.43 16.64 -8.65
N ILE A 12 10.50 17.00 -7.37
CA ILE A 12 9.31 17.30 -6.56
C ILE A 12 8.76 18.66 -6.96
N ILE A 13 7.47 18.72 -7.29
CA ILE A 13 6.71 19.96 -7.47
C ILE A 13 6.24 20.47 -6.09
N THR A 14 5.61 19.58 -5.32
CA THR A 14 5.18 19.82 -3.94
C THR A 14 5.02 18.48 -3.22
N SER A 15 5.08 18.50 -1.89
CA SER A 15 4.93 17.29 -1.07
C SER A 15 4.22 17.58 0.24
N ASP A 16 3.57 16.56 0.78
CA ASP A 16 3.06 16.50 2.14
C ASP A 16 3.52 15.18 2.81
N PRO A 17 3.14 14.88 4.07
CA PRO A 17 3.55 13.66 4.74
C PRO A 17 3.09 12.34 4.10
N TYR A 18 2.07 12.37 3.23
CA TYR A 18 1.47 11.18 2.62
C TYR A 18 1.91 10.96 1.18
N PHE A 19 2.08 12.02 0.41
CA PHE A 19 2.49 11.90 -1.00
C PHE A 19 3.27 13.11 -1.52
N ALA A 20 4.04 12.87 -2.58
CA ALA A 20 4.71 13.88 -3.37
C ALA A 20 4.09 13.96 -4.77
N LEU A 21 3.79 15.17 -5.22
CA LEU A 21 3.54 15.46 -6.63
C LEU A 21 4.88 15.73 -7.32
N MET A 22 5.18 14.98 -8.36
CA MET A 22 6.46 14.99 -9.07
C MET A 22 6.26 15.25 -10.57
N ALA A 23 7.32 15.68 -11.25
CA ALA A 23 7.39 15.69 -12.71
C ALA A 23 8.65 15.00 -13.21
N ASN A 24 8.52 14.17 -14.25
CA ASN A 24 9.65 13.55 -14.93
C ASN A 24 10.37 14.54 -15.86
N ASP A 25 11.43 14.10 -16.53
CA ASP A 25 12.24 14.95 -17.42
C ASP A 25 11.47 15.47 -18.64
N ASP A 26 10.41 14.76 -19.05
CA ASP A 26 9.50 15.16 -20.14
C ASP A 26 8.41 16.15 -19.66
N GLY A 27 8.38 16.47 -18.36
CA GLY A 27 7.39 17.36 -17.74
C GLY A 27 6.05 16.69 -17.43
N GLU A 28 5.95 15.36 -17.53
CA GLU A 28 4.75 14.61 -17.16
C GLU A 28 4.64 14.50 -15.63
N GLY A 29 3.49 14.90 -15.09
CA GLY A 29 3.21 14.86 -13.66
C GLY A 29 2.76 13.49 -13.17
N PHE A 30 3.29 13.05 -12.02
CA PHE A 30 2.89 11.82 -11.35
C PHE A 30 2.88 11.97 -9.82
N VAL A 31 2.17 11.09 -9.13
CA VAL A 31 2.13 11.05 -7.65
C VAL A 31 2.99 9.89 -7.17
N HIS A 32 3.84 10.17 -6.19
CA HIS A 32 4.62 9.16 -5.47
C HIS A 32 4.14 9.07 -4.02
N CYS A 33 3.77 7.87 -3.58
CA CYS A 33 3.21 7.59 -2.25
C CYS A 33 3.95 6.44 -1.53
N GLY A 34 5.22 6.21 -1.88
CA GLY A 34 6.03 5.14 -1.29
C GLY A 34 5.60 3.74 -1.71
N ASP A 35 6.21 2.75 -1.05
CA ASP A 35 5.99 1.33 -1.28
C ASP A 35 5.03 0.73 -0.25
N GLY A 36 4.35 -0.35 -0.62
CA GLY A 36 3.36 -1.00 0.23
C GLY A 36 3.06 -2.43 -0.18
N VAL A 37 2.38 -3.14 0.71
CA VAL A 37 1.92 -4.51 0.48
C VAL A 37 0.40 -4.55 0.41
N LEU A 38 -0.13 -5.46 -0.40
CA LEU A 38 -1.54 -5.85 -0.40
C LEU A 38 -1.62 -7.35 -0.18
N VAL A 39 -2.46 -7.78 0.76
CA VAL A 39 -2.53 -9.16 1.23
C VAL A 39 -3.83 -9.77 0.78
N VAL A 40 -3.77 -10.90 0.06
CA VAL A 40 -4.95 -11.72 -0.25
C VAL A 40 -4.98 -12.92 0.70
N PRO A 41 -5.52 -12.78 1.92
CA PRO A 41 -5.56 -13.87 2.88
C PRO A 41 -6.56 -14.94 2.45
N LEU A 42 -6.13 -16.20 2.51
CA LEU A 42 -6.99 -17.36 2.26
C LEU A 42 -7.25 -18.10 3.56
N THR A 43 -8.52 -18.35 3.86
CA THR A 43 -8.92 -19.27 4.94
C THR A 43 -8.62 -20.72 4.54
N ALA A 44 -8.69 -21.65 5.49
CA ALA A 44 -8.45 -23.08 5.25
C ALA A 44 -9.42 -23.70 4.20
N ASP A 45 -10.61 -23.12 4.04
CA ASP A 45 -11.61 -23.49 3.04
C ASP A 45 -11.55 -22.63 1.76
N GLY A 46 -10.48 -21.83 1.59
CA GLY A 46 -10.21 -21.08 0.37
C GLY A 46 -11.06 -19.82 0.17
N GLN A 47 -11.68 -19.29 1.23
CA GLN A 47 -12.36 -18.00 1.19
C GLN A 47 -11.35 -16.86 1.34
N VAL A 48 -11.66 -15.71 0.74
CA VAL A 48 -10.84 -14.49 0.88
C VAL A 48 -11.43 -13.61 1.97
N LEU A 49 -10.60 -13.21 2.93
CA LEU A 49 -10.99 -12.19 3.90
C LEU A 49 -10.77 -10.80 3.30
N MET A 50 -11.76 -9.92 3.46
CA MET A 50 -11.74 -8.56 2.94
C MET A 50 -12.28 -7.59 3.99
N ALA A 51 -11.81 -6.34 3.96
CA ALA A 51 -12.31 -5.23 4.76
C ALA A 51 -13.35 -4.42 3.97
N VAL A 52 -14.25 -3.76 4.70
CA VAL A 52 -15.12 -2.71 4.15
C VAL A 52 -14.69 -1.39 4.78
N GLU A 53 -14.24 -0.46 3.93
CA GLU A 53 -13.73 0.83 4.39
C GLU A 53 -14.35 1.99 3.64
N HIS A 54 -14.55 3.11 4.34
CA HIS A 54 -15.04 4.33 3.71
C HIS A 54 -13.90 5.03 2.95
N SER A 55 -13.94 4.99 1.62
CA SER A 55 -12.91 5.60 0.78
C SER A 55 -13.08 7.11 0.69
N ALA A 56 -12.04 7.87 1.06
CA ALA A 56 -11.99 9.31 0.83
C ALA A 56 -12.03 9.68 -0.67
N ALA A 57 -11.41 8.86 -1.53
CA ALA A 57 -11.35 9.07 -2.98
C ALA A 57 -12.71 8.86 -3.65
N PHE A 58 -13.42 7.78 -3.28
CA PHE A 58 -14.70 7.42 -3.89
C PHE A 58 -15.93 7.93 -3.12
N ARG A 59 -15.73 8.44 -1.88
CA ARG A 59 -16.78 8.92 -0.96
C ARG A 59 -17.89 7.89 -0.72
N ARG A 60 -17.49 6.63 -0.60
CA ARG A 60 -18.37 5.50 -0.33
C ARG A 60 -17.59 4.36 0.28
N ASP A 61 -18.32 3.42 0.85
CA ASP A 61 -17.72 2.18 1.36
C ASP A 61 -17.27 1.32 0.17
N VAL A 62 -16.06 0.79 0.27
CA VAL A 62 -15.45 -0.08 -0.73
C VAL A 62 -14.99 -1.38 -0.08
N LEU A 63 -15.05 -2.45 -0.85
CA LEU A 63 -14.51 -3.75 -0.47
C LEU A 63 -13.04 -3.80 -0.89
N ILE A 64 -12.14 -3.99 0.06
CA ILE A 64 -10.69 -3.87 -0.09
C ILE A 64 -9.98 -5.05 0.59
N VAL A 65 -8.80 -5.41 0.08
CA VAL A 65 -7.89 -6.36 0.70
C VAL A 65 -6.99 -5.67 1.71
N ALA A 66 -6.57 -6.35 2.76
CA ALA A 66 -5.73 -5.74 3.79
C ALA A 66 -4.39 -5.28 3.21
N GLY A 67 -3.82 -4.18 3.70
CA GLY A 67 -2.52 -3.73 3.25
C GLY A 67 -2.14 -2.32 3.67
N GLY A 68 -0.85 -2.03 3.60
CA GLY A 68 -0.30 -0.76 4.05
C GLY A 68 1.14 -0.56 3.64
N ALA A 69 1.70 0.55 4.12
CA ALA A 69 3.04 1.01 3.75
C ALA A 69 4.12 0.10 4.37
N THR A 70 5.21 -0.09 3.63
CA THR A 70 6.40 -0.78 4.16
C THR A 70 7.20 0.15 5.07
N GLU A 71 7.73 -0.39 6.16
CA GLU A 71 8.64 0.34 7.05
C GLU A 71 10.11 0.09 6.68
N PRO A 72 11.02 1.07 6.90
CA PRO A 72 12.44 0.90 6.61
C PRO A 72 13.06 -0.31 7.32
N GLY A 73 13.48 -1.31 6.53
CA GLY A 73 14.13 -2.52 7.01
C GLY A 73 13.18 -3.63 7.49
N GLU A 74 11.87 -3.44 7.39
CA GLU A 74 10.88 -4.50 7.62
C GLU A 74 10.81 -5.43 6.39
N ALA A 75 10.78 -6.75 6.61
CA ALA A 75 10.58 -7.68 5.50
C ALA A 75 9.14 -7.59 4.98
N LEU A 76 8.92 -7.75 3.67
CA LEU A 76 7.58 -7.64 3.09
C LEU A 76 6.58 -8.62 3.72
N GLU A 77 7.02 -9.82 4.07
CA GLU A 77 6.20 -10.83 4.74
C GLU A 77 5.82 -10.41 6.18
N GLU A 78 6.69 -9.65 6.85
CA GLU A 78 6.42 -9.10 8.17
C GLU A 78 5.42 -7.93 8.07
N THR A 79 5.63 -7.01 7.12
CA THR A 79 4.66 -5.94 6.80
C THR A 79 3.30 -6.54 6.48
N ALA A 80 3.23 -7.55 5.60
CA ALA A 80 1.98 -8.20 5.23
C ALA A 80 1.25 -8.82 6.42
N ASN A 81 1.97 -9.51 7.32
CA ASN A 81 1.37 -10.09 8.51
C ASN A 81 0.95 -9.03 9.55
N ARG A 82 1.68 -7.92 9.66
CA ARG A 82 1.32 -6.80 10.52
C ARG A 82 0.02 -6.15 10.04
N GLU A 83 -0.07 -5.80 8.77
CA GLU A 83 -1.28 -5.17 8.20
C GLU A 83 -2.49 -6.09 8.28
N LEU A 84 -2.31 -7.39 7.98
CA LEU A 84 -3.39 -8.39 8.16
C LEU A 84 -3.92 -8.43 9.60
N GLN A 85 -3.02 -8.31 10.58
CA GLN A 85 -3.38 -8.32 12.00
C GLN A 85 -4.05 -7.03 12.43
N GLU A 86 -3.58 -5.88 11.94
CA GLU A 86 -4.09 -4.56 12.29
C GLU A 86 -5.49 -4.33 11.73
N GLU A 87 -5.72 -4.69 10.45
CA GLU A 87 -6.96 -4.37 9.75
C GLU A 87 -8.04 -5.45 9.89
N LEU A 88 -7.64 -6.74 9.86
CA LEU A 88 -8.58 -7.86 9.90
C LEU A 88 -8.53 -8.68 11.19
N GLY A 89 -7.49 -8.50 12.01
CA GLY A 89 -7.34 -9.23 13.26
C GLY A 89 -6.69 -10.62 13.12
N TRP A 90 -6.14 -10.97 11.96
CA TRP A 90 -5.61 -12.32 11.65
C TRP A 90 -4.08 -12.35 11.51
N ARG A 91 -3.47 -13.54 11.63
CA ARG A 91 -2.06 -13.81 11.33
C ARG A 91 -1.92 -15.09 10.55
N ALA A 92 -0.93 -15.15 9.66
CA ALA A 92 -0.54 -16.35 8.92
C ALA A 92 0.63 -17.08 9.57
#